data_AF-A0A2H6FFN6-F1
#
_entry.id   AF-A0A2H6FFN6-F1
#
_cell.length_a   1.000
_cell.length_b   1.000
_cell.length_c   1.000
_cell.angle_alpha   90.00
_cell.angle_beta   90.00
_cell.angle_gamma   90.00
#
_symmetry.space_group_name_H-M   'P 1'
#
loop_
_entity.id
_entity.type
_entity.pdbx_description
1 polymer ?
#
loop_
_entity_poly.entity_id
_entity_poly.type
_entity_poly.pdbx_seq_one_letter_code
_entity_poly.pdbx_strand_id
1 'polypeptide(L)'
;MLQVAFGQSKYYSDNLSENVKHGIRQKLRRGELPGLAPLGYVNNPETRNIEPASAKARIVKKAFDEFAQGKHTIESSGDRLSFWGVVSKNGTKPCKATLKGMLTNPVYTGVIVHNGETYEGAFEPIISRVTFEAVQKVLKNRAKPRKSKKRHDFPFVGLLRCGECGAAITAQYAHGHGGTYRYYRCTKRLGACSQRYLREDLLVAQLKERLQKVAICEDWAKKMLSKVNEWEREQTKSSQSFAQNIDTKIKKTEQKLDKLVNAFWTELLRKTSILKRKMN
;
A
#
# COMPACT_ATOMS: atom_id res chain seq x y z
N MET A 1 -9.58 -29.66 21.17
CA MET A 1 -8.64 -30.08 20.10
C MET A 1 -8.50 -29.04 18.99
N LEU A 2 -9.59 -28.46 18.47
CA LEU A 2 -9.54 -27.47 17.36
C LEU A 2 -8.68 -26.23 17.66
N GLN A 3 -8.75 -25.68 18.88
CA GLN A 3 -7.96 -24.49 19.27
C GLN A 3 -6.46 -24.74 19.29
N VAL A 4 -6.02 -25.95 19.66
CA VAL A 4 -4.60 -26.32 19.67
C VAL A 4 -4.09 -26.47 18.24
N ALA A 5 -4.87 -27.10 17.36
CA ALA A 5 -4.55 -27.21 15.94
C ALA A 5 -4.44 -25.82 15.27
N PHE A 6 -5.36 -24.89 15.56
CA PHE A 6 -5.26 -23.53 15.06
C PHE A 6 -4.04 -22.77 15.62
N GLY A 7 -3.70 -22.98 16.90
CA GLY A 7 -2.49 -22.42 17.50
C GLY A 7 -1.22 -22.91 16.80
N GLN A 8 -1.13 -24.22 16.53
CA GLN A 8 0.01 -24.82 15.82
C GLN A 8 0.11 -24.35 14.37
N SER A 9 -1.01 -24.29 13.64
CA SER A 9 -1.03 -23.80 12.26
C SER A 9 -0.62 -22.33 12.17
N LYS A 10 -1.08 -21.49 13.10
CA LYS A 10 -0.68 -20.08 13.16
C LYS A 10 0.80 -19.94 13.48
N TYR A 11 1.29 -20.65 14.49
CA TYR A 11 2.71 -20.65 14.86
C TYR A 11 3.61 -21.07 13.70
N TYR A 12 3.24 -22.12 12.97
CA TYR A 12 3.96 -22.56 11.77
C TYR A 12 3.98 -21.48 10.69
N SER A 13 2.83 -20.84 10.42
CA SER A 13 2.72 -19.77 9.43
C SER A 13 3.57 -18.54 9.80
N ASP A 14 3.56 -18.15 11.08
CA ASP A 14 4.33 -17.01 11.59
C ASP A 14 5.84 -17.30 11.53
N ASN A 15 6.27 -18.49 11.96
CA ASN A 15 7.67 -18.91 11.92
C ASN A 15 8.18 -19.03 10.46
N LEU A 16 7.36 -19.55 9.54
CA LEU A 16 7.70 -19.58 8.12
C LEU A 16 7.88 -18.16 7.56
N SER A 17 7.02 -17.22 7.96
CA SER A 17 7.16 -15.81 7.59
C SER A 17 8.46 -15.21 8.11
N GLU A 18 8.84 -15.48 9.36
CA GLU A 18 10.10 -15.01 9.95
C GLU A 18 11.32 -15.60 9.23
N ASN A 19 11.32 -16.90 8.95
CA ASN A 19 12.40 -17.56 8.22
C ASN A 19 12.59 -16.99 6.82
N VAL A 20 11.51 -16.71 6.10
CA VAL A 20 11.58 -16.05 4.78
C VAL A 20 12.16 -14.64 4.91
N LYS A 21 11.73 -13.85 5.90
CA LYS A 21 12.28 -12.51 6.16
C LYS A 21 13.77 -12.57 6.54
N HIS A 22 14.18 -13.55 7.32
CA HIS A 22 15.59 -13.78 7.68
C HIS A 22 16.43 -14.11 6.44
N GLY A 23 15.95 -15.02 5.59
CA GLY A 23 16.62 -15.35 4.34
C GLY A 23 16.77 -14.14 3.42
N ILE A 24 15.73 -13.33 3.26
CA ILE A 24 15.78 -12.10 2.46
C ILE A 24 16.80 -11.11 3.04
N ARG A 25 16.76 -10.86 4.36
CA ARG A 25 17.74 -9.99 5.02
C ARG A 25 19.18 -10.47 4.84
N GLN A 26 19.41 -11.78 4.88
CA GLN A 26 20.73 -12.35 4.65
C GLN A 26 21.22 -12.13 3.22
N LYS A 27 20.34 -12.29 2.22
CA LYS A 27 20.67 -11.99 0.81
C LYS A 27 21.01 -10.52 0.61
N LEU A 28 20.23 -9.62 1.19
CA LEU A 28 20.47 -8.18 1.11
C LEU A 28 21.82 -7.78 1.72
N ARG A 29 22.22 -8.39 2.85
CA ARG A 29 23.54 -8.18 3.46
C ARG A 29 24.70 -8.66 2.58
N ARG A 30 24.46 -9.66 1.72
CA ARG A 30 25.43 -10.15 0.74
C ARG A 30 25.41 -9.35 -0.57
N GLY A 31 24.51 -8.38 -0.71
CA GLY A 31 24.32 -7.62 -1.94
C GLY A 31 23.67 -8.43 -3.07
N GLU A 32 23.02 -9.54 -2.76
CA GLU A 32 22.25 -10.35 -3.72
C GLU A 32 20.86 -9.74 -3.91
N LEU A 33 20.42 -9.54 -5.16
CA LEU A 33 19.08 -9.03 -5.43
C LEU A 33 18.02 -10.11 -5.11
N PRO A 34 17.07 -9.86 -4.20
CA PRO A 34 15.96 -10.79 -3.99
C PRO A 34 14.94 -10.69 -5.14
N GLY A 35 14.70 -11.81 -5.83
CA GLY A 35 13.62 -11.96 -6.81
C GLY A 35 14.09 -12.01 -8.26
N LEU A 36 13.28 -11.45 -9.16
CA LEU A 36 13.54 -11.47 -10.59
C LEU A 36 14.42 -10.29 -11.02
N ALA A 37 15.41 -10.56 -11.87
CA ALA A 37 16.23 -9.53 -12.50
C ALA A 37 15.38 -8.45 -13.20
N PRO A 38 15.67 -7.15 -12.98
CA PRO A 38 15.08 -6.06 -13.76
C PRO A 38 15.46 -6.15 -15.24
N LEU A 39 14.71 -5.44 -16.08
CA LEU A 39 14.99 -5.36 -17.51
C LEU A 39 16.43 -4.88 -17.77
N GLY A 40 17.20 -5.60 -18.58
CA GLY A 40 18.61 -5.31 -18.85
C GLY A 40 19.58 -6.20 -18.06
N TYR A 41 19.09 -6.87 -17.01
CA TYR A 41 19.82 -7.87 -16.24
C TYR A 41 19.29 -9.28 -16.53
N VAL A 42 20.12 -10.30 -16.27
CA VAL A 42 19.76 -11.71 -16.26
C VAL A 42 20.18 -12.31 -14.91
N ASN A 43 19.37 -13.22 -14.39
CA ASN A 43 19.71 -13.98 -13.19
C ASN A 43 20.76 -15.03 -13.56
N ASN A 44 21.95 -14.97 -12.97
CA ASN A 44 22.96 -16.01 -13.11
C ASN A 44 22.80 -17.04 -11.96
N PRO A 45 22.51 -18.33 -12.26
CA PRO A 45 22.37 -19.37 -11.23
C PRO A 45 23.64 -19.62 -10.43
N GLU A 46 24.82 -19.36 -10.99
CA GLU A 46 26.12 -19.68 -10.38
C GLU A 46 26.49 -18.66 -9.31
N THR A 47 26.47 -17.37 -9.66
CA THR A 47 26.74 -16.27 -8.71
C THR A 47 25.55 -16.00 -7.79
N ARG A 48 24.39 -16.63 -8.05
CA ARG A 48 23.11 -16.39 -7.37
C ARG A 48 22.72 -14.90 -7.35
N ASN A 49 23.25 -14.13 -8.29
CA ASN A 49 23.03 -12.70 -8.42
C ASN A 49 22.68 -12.31 -9.87
N ILE A 50 22.52 -11.02 -10.11
CA ILE A 50 22.20 -10.47 -11.42
C ILE A 50 23.44 -10.02 -12.17
N GLU A 51 23.43 -10.23 -13.49
CA GLU A 51 24.49 -9.78 -14.38
C GLU A 51 23.91 -9.00 -15.57
N PRO A 52 24.59 -7.96 -16.09
CA PRO A 52 24.10 -7.22 -17.23
C PRO A 52 24.04 -8.09 -18.49
N ALA A 53 22.87 -8.19 -19.12
CA ALA A 53 22.76 -8.83 -20.42
C ALA A 53 23.27 -7.89 -21.51
N SER A 54 24.50 -8.11 -22.01
CA SER A 54 25.22 -7.24 -22.95
C SER A 54 24.33 -6.50 -23.99
N ALA A 55 23.45 -7.20 -24.70
CA ALA A 55 22.56 -6.58 -25.68
C ALA A 55 21.47 -5.68 -25.04
N LYS A 56 20.73 -6.19 -24.05
CA LYS A 56 19.63 -5.45 -23.40
C LYS A 56 20.14 -4.33 -22.50
N ALA A 57 21.27 -4.52 -21.84
CA ALA A 57 21.93 -3.51 -21.01
C ALA A 57 22.32 -2.28 -21.82
N ARG A 58 22.86 -2.46 -23.04
CA ARG A 58 23.16 -1.35 -23.96
C ARG A 58 21.91 -0.55 -24.35
N ILE A 59 20.80 -1.24 -24.61
CA ILE A 59 19.51 -0.61 -24.93
C ILE A 59 19.00 0.21 -23.73
N VAL A 60 19.06 -0.36 -22.53
CA VAL A 60 18.65 0.32 -21.30
C VAL A 60 19.52 1.55 -21.06
N LYS A 61 20.85 1.45 -21.16
CA LYS A 61 21.76 2.59 -21.01
C LYS A 61 21.40 3.72 -21.98
N LYS A 62 21.24 3.40 -23.27
CA LYS A 62 20.81 4.36 -24.29
C LYS A 62 19.46 5.01 -23.99
N ALA A 63 18.49 4.23 -23.49
CA ALA A 63 17.17 4.74 -23.12
C ALA A 63 17.26 5.76 -21.96
N PHE A 64 18.11 5.50 -20.95
CA PHE A 64 18.32 6.43 -19.86
C PHE A 64 19.07 7.69 -20.31
N ASP A 65 20.05 7.57 -21.20
CA ASP A 65 20.78 8.72 -21.76
C ASP A 65 19.85 9.63 -22.59
N GLU A 66 19.03 9.05 -23.47
CA GLU A 66 18.04 9.77 -24.26
C GLU A 66 16.98 10.45 -23.38
N PHE A 67 16.60 9.81 -22.26
CA PHE A 67 15.65 10.38 -21.30
C PHE A 67 16.26 11.49 -20.44
N ALA A 68 17.51 11.34 -20.01
CA ALA A 68 18.25 12.35 -19.25
C ALA A 68 18.39 13.66 -20.03
N GLN A 69 18.55 13.57 -21.35
CA GLN A 69 18.56 14.72 -22.27
C GLN A 69 17.19 15.39 -22.43
N GLY A 70 16.11 14.80 -21.89
CA GLY A 70 14.76 15.36 -21.99
C GLY A 70 14.11 15.20 -23.37
N LYS A 71 14.68 14.43 -24.30
CA LYS A 71 14.18 14.31 -25.68
C LYS A 71 12.84 13.57 -25.80
N HIS A 72 12.56 12.64 -24.89
CA HIS A 72 11.39 11.74 -24.99
C HIS A 72 10.48 11.83 -23.77
N THR A 73 9.16 11.78 -23.99
CA THR A 73 8.17 11.56 -22.93
C THR A 73 8.16 10.08 -22.52
N ILE A 74 7.55 9.73 -21.38
CA ILE A 74 7.44 8.33 -20.93
C ILE A 74 6.78 7.45 -22.02
N GLU A 75 5.81 7.99 -22.75
CA GLU A 75 5.13 7.28 -23.83
C GLU A 75 6.04 7.06 -25.03
N SER A 76 6.71 8.13 -25.50
CA SER A 76 7.67 8.05 -26.61
C SER A 76 8.85 7.12 -26.30
N SER A 77 9.35 7.10 -25.05
CA SER A 77 10.38 6.17 -24.62
C SER A 77 9.92 4.70 -24.70
N GLY A 78 8.64 4.44 -24.48
CA GLY A 78 8.06 3.10 -24.67
C GLY A 78 8.07 2.66 -26.12
N ASP A 79 7.75 3.57 -27.04
CA ASP A 79 7.80 3.30 -28.48
C ASP A 79 9.23 3.05 -28.95
N ARG A 80 10.22 3.80 -28.42
CA ARG A 80 11.66 3.59 -28.69
C ARG A 80 12.15 2.23 -28.21
N LEU A 81 11.78 1.84 -26.98
CA LEU A 81 12.13 0.53 -26.43
C LEU A 81 11.51 -0.60 -27.26
N SER A 82 10.25 -0.44 -27.68
CA SER A 82 9.59 -1.39 -28.58
C SER A 82 10.30 -1.48 -29.93
N PHE A 83 10.75 -0.36 -30.50
CA PHE A 83 11.52 -0.31 -31.74
C PHE A 83 12.87 -1.04 -31.63
N TRP A 84 13.52 -0.98 -30.46
CA TRP A 84 14.74 -1.73 -30.18
C TRP A 84 14.50 -3.21 -29.78
N GLY A 85 13.27 -3.71 -29.92
CA GLY A 85 12.92 -5.11 -29.65
C GLY A 85 12.66 -5.42 -28.17
N VAL A 86 12.54 -4.41 -27.30
CA VAL A 86 12.14 -4.60 -25.90
C VAL A 86 10.62 -4.54 -25.81
N VAL A 87 10.01 -5.72 -25.86
CA VAL A 87 8.55 -5.91 -25.77
C VAL A 87 8.17 -6.74 -24.55
N SER A 88 6.89 -6.65 -24.16
CA SER A 88 6.30 -7.53 -23.15
C SER A 88 6.22 -8.98 -23.65
N LYS A 89 5.90 -9.92 -22.77
CA LYS A 89 5.65 -11.34 -23.12
C LYS A 89 4.62 -11.51 -24.24
N ASN A 90 3.66 -10.61 -24.32
CA ASN A 90 2.59 -10.63 -25.33
C ASN A 90 2.93 -9.83 -26.59
N GLY A 91 4.20 -9.44 -26.79
CA GLY A 91 4.65 -8.65 -27.94
C GLY A 91 4.21 -7.18 -27.93
N THR A 92 3.59 -6.72 -26.85
CA THR A 92 3.11 -5.33 -26.73
C THR A 92 4.19 -4.40 -26.18
N LYS A 93 4.10 -3.11 -26.53
CA LYS A 93 5.01 -2.10 -26.02
C LYS A 93 4.93 -1.97 -24.49
N PRO A 94 6.04 -1.64 -23.79
CA PRO A 94 6.02 -1.42 -22.35
C PRO A 94 5.02 -0.31 -21.97
N CYS A 95 4.16 -0.58 -20.99
CA CYS A 95 3.19 0.40 -20.54
C CYS A 95 3.87 1.51 -19.71
N LYS A 96 3.16 2.65 -19.55
CA LYS A 96 3.65 3.82 -18.80
C LYS A 96 4.08 3.47 -17.37
N ALA A 97 3.40 2.53 -16.72
CA ALA A 97 3.72 2.09 -15.36
C ALA A 97 5.05 1.31 -15.31
N THR A 98 5.25 0.36 -16.24
CA THR A 98 6.50 -0.42 -16.34
C THR A 98 7.70 0.48 -16.62
N LEU A 99 7.55 1.44 -17.53
CA LEU A 99 8.61 2.39 -17.86
C LEU A 99 8.94 3.32 -16.69
N LYS A 100 7.92 3.81 -15.99
CA LYS A 100 8.14 4.60 -14.77
C LYS A 100 8.86 3.77 -13.70
N GLY A 101 8.47 2.50 -13.53
CA GLY A 101 9.14 1.56 -12.63
C GLY A 101 10.62 1.38 -13.00
N MET A 102 10.91 1.17 -14.28
CA MET A 102 12.27 1.07 -14.80
C MET A 102 13.09 2.33 -14.50
N LEU A 103 12.59 3.51 -14.88
CA LEU A 103 13.31 4.78 -14.73
C LEU A 103 13.47 5.22 -13.26
N THR A 104 12.66 4.70 -12.35
CA THR A 104 12.73 5.05 -10.91
C THR A 104 13.52 4.02 -10.10
N ASN A 105 13.86 2.86 -10.67
CA ASN A 105 14.48 1.77 -9.92
C ASN A 105 15.98 2.04 -9.65
N PRO A 106 16.42 2.16 -8.37
CA PRO A 106 17.82 2.38 -8.03
C PRO A 106 18.74 1.18 -8.30
N VAL A 107 18.19 -0.01 -8.58
CA VAL A 107 18.99 -1.19 -8.92
C VAL A 107 19.92 -0.93 -10.10
N TYR A 108 19.51 -0.10 -11.06
CA TYR A 108 20.36 0.26 -12.20
C TYR A 108 21.65 1.01 -11.83
N THR A 109 21.73 1.60 -10.64
CA THR A 109 22.94 2.27 -10.10
C THR A 109 23.71 1.41 -9.10
N GLY A 110 23.32 0.14 -8.92
CA GLY A 110 23.95 -0.78 -7.96
C GLY A 110 23.37 -0.72 -6.55
N VAL A 111 22.24 -0.01 -6.34
CA VAL A 111 21.62 0.13 -5.01
C VAL A 111 20.33 -0.67 -4.95
N ILE A 112 20.20 -1.53 -3.93
CA ILE A 112 19.00 -2.31 -3.66
C ILE A 112 18.18 -1.58 -2.59
N VAL A 113 16.88 -1.37 -2.85
CA VAL A 113 15.96 -0.81 -1.85
C VAL A 113 15.00 -1.89 -1.40
N HIS A 114 14.95 -2.15 -0.09
CA HIS A 114 14.04 -3.11 0.51
C HIS A 114 13.42 -2.55 1.79
N ASN A 115 12.08 -2.53 1.87
CA ASN A 115 11.32 -1.99 3.02
C ASN A 115 11.75 -0.57 3.49
N GLY A 116 12.24 0.27 2.57
CA GLY A 116 12.69 1.64 2.88
C GLY A 116 14.16 1.75 3.27
N GLU A 117 14.86 0.63 3.43
CA GLU A 117 16.30 0.59 3.67
C GLU A 117 17.07 0.42 2.35
N THR A 118 18.26 1.00 2.28
CA THR A 118 19.16 0.94 1.12
C THR A 118 20.34 0.02 1.41
N TYR A 119 20.63 -0.89 0.48
CA TYR A 119 21.72 -1.85 0.54
C TYR A 119 22.60 -1.71 -0.72
N GLU A 120 23.90 -1.92 -0.57
CA GLU A 120 24.82 -1.97 -1.71
C GLU A 120 24.74 -3.33 -2.41
N GLY A 121 24.50 -3.33 -3.71
CA GLY A 121 24.40 -4.54 -4.53
C GLY A 121 25.78 -5.03 -4.96
N ALA A 122 26.00 -6.34 -4.88
CA ALA A 122 27.20 -7.02 -5.36
C ALA A 122 27.06 -7.41 -6.85
N PHE A 123 26.63 -6.47 -7.69
CA PHE A 123 26.45 -6.67 -9.13
C PHE A 123 26.84 -5.42 -9.92
N GLU A 124 27.12 -5.59 -11.21
CA GLU A 124 27.60 -4.49 -12.05
C GLU A 124 26.47 -3.48 -12.38
N PRO A 125 26.66 -2.18 -12.11
CA PRO A 125 25.67 -1.16 -12.43
C PRO A 125 25.67 -0.85 -13.94
N ILE A 126 24.49 -0.80 -14.56
CA ILE A 126 24.35 -0.41 -15.98
C ILE A 126 24.49 1.11 -16.15
N ILE A 127 24.08 1.89 -15.14
CA ILE A 127 23.87 3.34 -15.22
C ILE A 127 24.62 4.05 -14.09
N SER A 128 25.23 5.20 -14.39
CA SER A 128 25.92 6.00 -13.38
C SER A 128 24.92 6.72 -12.45
N ARG A 129 25.35 7.03 -11.23
CA ARG A 129 24.54 7.82 -10.28
C ARG A 129 24.13 9.18 -10.87
N VAL A 130 25.04 9.83 -11.59
CA VAL A 130 24.82 11.14 -12.23
C VAL A 130 23.70 11.09 -13.28
N THR A 131 23.74 10.09 -14.16
CA THR A 131 22.70 9.90 -15.19
C THR A 131 21.35 9.56 -14.58
N PHE A 132 21.33 8.76 -13.51
CA PHE A 132 20.10 8.41 -12.81
C PHE A 132 19.47 9.64 -12.13
N GLU A 133 20.26 10.46 -11.45
CA GLU A 133 19.79 11.71 -10.85
C GLU A 133 19.24 12.70 -11.89
N ALA A 134 19.89 12.80 -13.06
CA ALA A 134 19.38 13.62 -14.16
C ALA A 134 17.99 13.16 -14.62
N VAL A 135 17.79 11.84 -14.76
CA VAL A 135 16.48 11.24 -15.06
C VAL A 135 15.45 11.57 -13.97
N GLN A 136 15.81 11.43 -12.69
CA GLN A 136 14.89 11.78 -11.59
C GLN A 136 14.49 13.26 -11.62
N LYS A 137 15.42 14.18 -11.94
CA LYS A 137 15.12 15.61 -12.12
C LYS A 137 14.12 15.83 -13.26
N VAL A 138 14.32 15.18 -14.42
CA VAL A 138 13.39 15.26 -15.55
C VAL A 138 12.00 14.72 -15.17
N LEU A 139 11.93 13.58 -14.46
CA LEU A 139 10.68 13.02 -13.98
C LEU A 139 9.95 13.97 -13.02
N LYS A 140 10.68 14.59 -12.08
CA LYS A 140 10.12 15.54 -11.11
C LYS A 140 9.62 16.82 -11.78
N ASN A 141 10.38 17.35 -12.74
CA ASN A 141 10.00 18.57 -13.47
C ASN A 141 8.76 18.35 -14.36
N ARG A 142 8.63 17.15 -14.93
CA ARG A 142 7.46 16.77 -15.74
C ARG A 142 6.27 16.29 -14.91
N ALA A 143 6.50 15.94 -13.64
CA ALA A 143 5.43 15.56 -12.75
C ALA A 143 4.48 16.75 -12.59
N LYS A 144 3.20 16.52 -12.88
CA LYS A 144 2.12 17.44 -12.54
C LYS A 144 1.39 16.87 -11.32
N PRO A 145 1.97 17.00 -10.10
CA PRO A 145 1.32 16.49 -8.91
C PRO A 145 -0.03 17.18 -8.74
N ARG A 146 -1.01 16.42 -8.26
CA ARG A 146 -2.33 16.97 -7.95
C ARG A 146 -2.16 18.05 -6.87
N LYS A 147 -2.42 19.31 -7.23
CA LYS A 147 -2.20 20.49 -6.35
C LYS A 147 -3.06 20.48 -5.07
N SER A 148 -4.17 19.74 -5.07
CA SER A 148 -5.04 19.61 -3.90
C SER A 148 -5.45 18.16 -3.69
N LYS A 149 -5.20 17.67 -2.47
CA LYS A 149 -5.73 16.39 -1.97
C LYS A 149 -7.15 16.52 -1.40
N LYS A 150 -7.74 17.74 -1.36
CA LYS A 150 -9.11 17.92 -0.88
C LYS A 150 -10.04 17.05 -1.73
N ARG A 151 -10.70 16.10 -1.07
CA ARG A 151 -11.76 15.32 -1.70
C ARG A 151 -12.88 16.30 -2.00
N HIS A 152 -13.45 16.18 -3.20
CA HIS A 152 -14.67 16.92 -3.49
C HIS A 152 -15.77 16.35 -2.59
N ASP A 153 -16.51 17.24 -1.93
CA ASP A 153 -17.62 16.86 -1.06
C ASP A 153 -18.86 16.62 -1.93
N PHE A 154 -19.11 15.34 -2.21
CA PHE A 154 -20.25 14.89 -3.00
C PHE A 154 -20.97 13.73 -2.29
N PRO A 155 -22.00 14.03 -1.46
CA PRO A 155 -22.63 13.05 -0.58
C PRO A 155 -23.20 11.82 -1.28
N PHE A 156 -23.76 11.98 -2.48
CA PHE A 156 -24.47 10.90 -3.18
C PHE A 156 -23.60 10.07 -4.15
N VAL A 157 -22.30 10.35 -4.27
CA VAL A 157 -21.41 9.59 -5.16
C VAL A 157 -21.16 8.20 -4.58
N GLY A 158 -21.37 7.16 -5.39
CA GLY A 158 -21.21 5.76 -4.98
C GLY A 158 -22.49 5.10 -4.43
N LEU A 159 -23.48 5.91 -4.03
CA LEU A 159 -24.80 5.42 -3.62
C LEU A 159 -25.76 5.26 -4.81
N LEU A 160 -25.70 6.19 -5.76
CA LEU A 160 -26.65 6.25 -6.86
C LEU A 160 -26.09 5.58 -8.13
N ARG A 161 -26.97 4.85 -8.83
CA ARG A 161 -26.71 4.28 -10.16
C ARG A 161 -27.74 4.80 -11.15
N CYS A 162 -27.33 4.89 -12.41
CA CYS A 162 -28.21 5.29 -13.49
C CYS A 162 -29.25 4.20 -13.75
N GLY A 163 -30.54 4.54 -13.75
CA GLY A 163 -31.62 3.60 -14.06
C GLY A 163 -31.63 3.10 -15.50
N GLU A 164 -31.13 3.91 -16.45
CA GLU A 164 -31.10 3.57 -17.88
C GLU A 164 -29.94 2.64 -18.25
N CYS A 165 -28.69 3.02 -17.98
CA CYS A 165 -27.50 2.25 -18.40
C CYS A 165 -26.80 1.50 -17.26
N GLY A 166 -27.30 1.55 -16.02
CA GLY A 166 -26.70 0.90 -14.86
C GLY A 166 -25.36 1.48 -14.38
N ALA A 167 -24.79 2.46 -15.08
CA ALA A 167 -23.50 3.04 -14.75
C ALA A 167 -23.56 3.87 -13.47
N ALA A 168 -22.41 4.02 -12.80
CA ALA A 168 -22.29 4.82 -11.60
C ALA A 168 -22.56 6.31 -11.89
N ILE A 169 -23.27 6.98 -10.98
CA ILE A 169 -23.47 8.42 -11.00
C ILE A 169 -22.27 9.10 -10.33
N THR A 170 -21.76 10.13 -11.00
CA THR A 170 -20.65 10.97 -10.53
C THR A 170 -21.14 12.40 -10.38
N ALA A 171 -20.37 13.23 -9.69
CA ALA A 171 -20.72 14.63 -9.45
C ALA A 171 -19.62 15.58 -9.91
N GLN A 172 -20.03 16.80 -10.23
CA GLN A 172 -19.15 17.90 -10.61
C GLN A 172 -19.66 19.23 -10.05
N TYR A 173 -18.72 20.14 -9.77
CA TYR A 173 -19.07 21.53 -9.49
C TYR A 173 -19.22 22.29 -10.81
N ALA A 174 -20.24 23.13 -10.89
CA ALA A 174 -20.40 24.13 -11.95
C ALA A 174 -20.43 25.51 -11.31
N HIS A 175 -19.73 26.46 -11.92
CA HIS A 175 -19.72 27.86 -11.48
C HIS A 175 -20.62 28.67 -12.41
N GLY A 176 -21.52 29.47 -11.85
CA GLY A 176 -22.40 30.38 -12.58
C GLY A 176 -22.45 31.78 -11.95
N HIS A 177 -23.30 32.66 -12.47
CA HIS A 177 -23.43 34.08 -12.08
C HIS A 177 -23.91 34.36 -10.63
N GLY A 178 -23.91 33.36 -9.75
CA GLY A 178 -24.34 33.51 -8.36
C GLY A 178 -23.80 32.44 -7.40
N GLY A 179 -22.84 31.62 -7.81
CA GLY A 179 -22.21 30.66 -6.91
C GLY A 179 -21.74 29.35 -7.56
N THR A 180 -21.41 28.40 -6.69
CA THR A 180 -20.99 27.05 -7.05
C THR A 180 -22.13 26.07 -6.83
N TYR A 181 -22.56 25.40 -7.90
CA TYR A 181 -23.63 24.41 -7.87
C TYR A 181 -23.07 23.00 -8.03
N ARG A 182 -23.67 22.03 -7.34
CA ARG A 182 -23.33 20.61 -7.49
C ARG A 182 -24.30 19.94 -8.45
N TYR A 183 -23.74 19.28 -9.45
CA TYR A 183 -24.50 18.51 -10.44
C TYR A 183 -24.09 17.06 -10.42
N TYR A 184 -25.09 16.18 -10.45
CA TYR A 184 -24.95 14.74 -10.57
C TYR A 184 -25.21 14.32 -12.02
N ARG A 185 -24.35 13.44 -12.54
CA ARG A 185 -24.43 12.93 -13.91
C ARG A 185 -24.06 11.47 -14.00
N CYS A 186 -24.69 10.79 -14.94
CA CYS A 186 -24.24 9.48 -15.36
C CYS A 186 -22.85 9.57 -16.03
N THR A 187 -21.97 8.61 -15.73
CA THR A 187 -20.67 8.48 -16.40
C THR A 187 -20.78 8.05 -17.86
N LYS A 188 -21.93 7.50 -18.27
CA LYS A 188 -22.21 6.95 -19.61
C LYS A 188 -21.17 5.93 -20.07
N ARG A 189 -20.53 5.25 -19.10
CA ARG A 189 -19.42 4.32 -19.36
C ARG A 189 -19.89 2.98 -19.93
N LEU A 190 -21.12 2.55 -19.61
CA LEU A 190 -21.66 1.24 -19.95
C LEU A 190 -22.52 1.24 -21.23
N GLY A 191 -22.70 2.38 -21.89
CA GLY A 191 -23.49 2.49 -23.12
C GLY A 191 -24.02 3.90 -23.39
N ALA A 192 -24.76 4.04 -24.48
CA ALA A 192 -25.50 5.27 -24.79
C ALA A 192 -26.54 5.54 -23.71
N CYS A 193 -26.53 6.74 -23.14
CA CYS A 193 -27.41 7.12 -22.05
C CYS A 193 -27.92 8.55 -22.28
N SER A 194 -29.23 8.70 -22.27
CA SER A 194 -29.95 9.96 -22.52
C SER A 194 -30.14 10.80 -21.26
N GLN A 195 -29.82 10.25 -20.07
CA GLN A 195 -29.91 10.97 -18.80
C GLN A 195 -29.21 12.33 -18.82
N ARG A 196 -29.95 13.33 -18.32
CA ARG A 196 -29.50 14.72 -18.16
C ARG A 196 -28.77 14.92 -16.83
N TYR A 197 -28.15 16.08 -16.69
CA TYR A 197 -27.51 16.50 -15.45
C TYR A 197 -28.60 16.91 -14.45
N LEU A 198 -28.50 16.41 -13.23
CA LEU A 198 -29.43 16.72 -12.16
C LEU A 198 -28.75 17.61 -11.11
N ARG A 199 -29.38 18.72 -10.76
CA ARG A 199 -28.90 19.61 -9.70
C ARG A 199 -29.16 18.99 -8.33
N GLU A 200 -28.20 19.13 -7.41
CA GLU A 200 -28.28 18.56 -6.06
C GLU A 200 -29.57 18.95 -5.32
N ASP A 201 -29.98 20.22 -5.37
CA ASP A 201 -31.19 20.71 -4.68
C ASP A 201 -32.46 19.92 -5.08
N LEU A 202 -32.60 19.62 -6.37
CA LEU A 202 -33.74 18.85 -6.91
C LEU A 202 -33.65 17.38 -6.48
N LEU A 203 -32.44 16.81 -6.50
CA LEU A 203 -32.21 15.45 -6.04
C LEU A 203 -32.53 15.30 -4.55
N VAL A 204 -32.07 16.24 -3.73
CA VAL A 204 -32.33 16.26 -2.28
C VAL A 204 -33.83 16.41 -2.00
N ALA A 205 -34.54 17.27 -2.74
CA ALA A 205 -35.98 17.41 -2.60
C ALA A 205 -36.73 16.11 -2.90
N GLN A 206 -36.39 15.44 -4.02
CA GLN A 206 -36.98 14.14 -4.39
C GLN A 206 -36.68 13.05 -3.36
N LEU A 207 -35.44 13.01 -2.84
CA LEU A 207 -35.06 12.05 -1.80
C LEU A 207 -35.80 12.32 -0.49
N LYS A 208 -35.93 13.59 -0.09
CA LYS A 208 -36.65 13.98 1.13
C LYS A 208 -38.11 13.55 1.07
N GLU A 209 -38.79 13.79 -0.05
CA GLU A 209 -40.19 13.37 -0.24
C GLU A 209 -40.36 11.85 -0.12
N ARG A 210 -39.43 11.07 -0.71
CA ARG A 210 -39.48 9.60 -0.63
C ARG A 210 -39.15 9.08 0.77
N LEU A 211 -38.14 9.66 1.42
CA LEU A 211 -37.74 9.27 2.77
C LEU A 211 -38.80 9.64 3.80
N GLN A 212 -39.54 10.73 3.62
CA GLN A 212 -40.65 11.11 4.49
C GLN A 212 -41.76 10.04 4.55
N LYS A 213 -42.00 9.30 3.46
CA LYS A 213 -42.99 8.20 3.44
C LYS A 213 -42.58 7.00 4.30
N VAL A 214 -41.29 6.84 4.55
CA VAL A 214 -40.71 5.76 5.37
C VAL A 214 -40.23 6.30 6.72
N ALA A 215 -40.35 7.61 6.94
CA ALA A 215 -39.86 8.25 8.14
C ALA A 215 -40.68 7.79 9.34
N ILE A 216 -39.96 7.36 10.38
CA ILE A 216 -40.55 7.02 11.65
C ILE A 216 -41.10 8.31 12.27
N CYS A 217 -42.31 8.23 12.86
CA CYS A 217 -42.90 9.35 13.58
C CYS A 217 -41.92 9.90 14.63
N GLU A 218 -41.88 11.23 14.80
CA GLU A 218 -40.88 11.89 15.65
C GLU A 218 -40.88 11.37 17.09
N ASP A 219 -42.04 10.98 17.62
CA ASP A 219 -42.16 10.42 18.97
C ASP A 219 -41.48 9.06 19.12
N TRP A 220 -41.58 8.22 18.08
CA TRP A 220 -40.88 6.93 18.03
C TRP A 220 -39.38 7.12 17.82
N ALA A 221 -38.98 8.09 16.98
CA ALA A 221 -37.57 8.42 16.78
C ALA A 221 -36.91 8.86 18.10
N LYS A 222 -37.57 9.72 18.89
CA LYS A 222 -37.07 10.14 20.22
C LYS A 222 -36.89 8.96 21.17
N LYS A 223 -37.87 8.05 21.24
CA LYS A 223 -37.81 6.84 22.09
C LYS A 223 -36.70 5.88 21.64
N MET A 224 -36.49 5.72 20.33
CA MET A 224 -35.41 4.89 19.81
C MET A 224 -34.04 5.50 20.12
N LEU A 225 -33.87 6.80 19.94
CA LEU A 225 -32.62 7.49 20.27
C LEU A 225 -32.29 7.40 21.76
N SER A 226 -33.28 7.54 22.66
CA SER A 226 -33.05 7.33 24.09
C SER A 226 -32.61 5.90 24.40
N LYS A 227 -33.21 4.90 23.74
CA LYS A 227 -32.82 3.49 23.89
C LYS A 227 -31.42 3.20 23.35
N VAL A 228 -31.04 3.79 22.22
CA VAL A 228 -29.67 3.68 21.67
C VAL A 228 -28.64 4.25 22.66
N ASN A 229 -28.93 5.40 23.26
CA ASN A 229 -28.06 6.00 24.28
C ASN A 229 -27.94 5.13 25.54
N GLU A 230 -29.02 4.46 25.95
CA GLU A 230 -29.00 3.49 27.05
C GLU A 230 -28.09 2.30 26.68
N TRP A 231 -28.27 1.70 25.49
CA TRP A 231 -27.45 0.59 25.02
C TRP A 231 -25.98 0.94 24.87
N GLU A 232 -25.66 2.14 24.40
CA GLU A 232 -24.28 2.60 24.28
C GLU A 232 -23.61 2.73 25.66
N ARG A 233 -24.34 3.23 26.67
CA ARG A 233 -23.85 3.28 28.05
C ARG A 233 -23.64 1.87 28.64
N GLU A 234 -24.55 0.94 28.38
CA GLU A 234 -24.41 -0.46 28.81
C GLU A 234 -23.22 -1.16 28.15
N GLN A 235 -23.06 -0.99 26.84
CA GLN A 235 -21.91 -1.51 26.08
C GLN A 235 -20.58 -0.93 26.58
N THR A 236 -20.55 0.37 26.88
CA THR A 236 -19.35 1.03 27.42
C THR A 236 -18.99 0.48 28.79
N LYS A 237 -19.97 0.30 29.69
CA LYS A 237 -19.75 -0.31 31.02
C LYS A 237 -19.26 -1.76 30.91
N SER A 238 -19.91 -2.57 30.06
CA SER A 238 -19.50 -3.94 29.78
C SER A 238 -18.07 -4.01 29.24
N SER A 239 -17.75 -3.20 28.23
CA SER A 239 -16.41 -3.11 27.63
C SER A 239 -15.35 -2.67 28.63
N GLN A 240 -15.67 -1.71 29.51
CA GLN A 240 -14.76 -1.24 30.57
C GLN A 240 -14.50 -2.32 31.62
N SER A 241 -15.53 -3.04 32.06
CA SER A 241 -15.37 -4.19 32.98
C SER A 241 -14.53 -5.32 32.36
N PHE A 242 -14.72 -5.57 31.06
CA PHE A 242 -13.93 -6.55 30.33
C PHE A 242 -12.46 -6.13 30.20
N ALA A 243 -12.19 -4.85 29.91
CA ALA A 243 -10.84 -4.30 29.86
C ALA A 243 -10.13 -4.39 31.23
N GLN A 244 -10.81 -4.05 32.33
CA GLN A 244 -10.28 -4.22 33.69
C GLN A 244 -9.95 -5.68 34.02
N ASN A 245 -10.82 -6.62 33.60
CA ASN A 245 -10.56 -8.05 33.77
C ASN A 245 -9.36 -8.55 32.95
N ILE A 246 -9.09 -7.97 31.78
CA ILE A 246 -7.89 -8.28 31.00
C ILE A 246 -6.66 -7.68 31.66
N ASP A 247 -6.70 -6.42 32.11
CA ASP A 247 -5.58 -5.74 32.76
C ASP A 247 -5.13 -6.47 34.04
N THR A 248 -6.09 -6.92 34.86
CA THR A 248 -5.79 -7.73 36.04
C THR A 248 -5.17 -9.08 35.68
N LYS A 249 -5.59 -9.70 34.55
CA LYS A 249 -4.94 -10.93 34.05
C LYS A 249 -3.53 -10.66 33.58
N ILE A 250 -3.28 -9.58 32.83
CA ILE A 250 -1.95 -9.16 32.36
C ILE A 250 -1.02 -8.97 33.56
N LYS A 251 -1.42 -8.19 34.56
CA LYS A 251 -0.66 -7.99 35.81
C LYS A 251 -0.35 -9.29 36.53
N LYS A 252 -1.31 -10.23 36.59
CA LYS A 252 -1.07 -11.57 37.16
C LYS A 252 -0.03 -12.36 36.36
N THR A 253 -0.03 -12.28 35.02
CA THR A 253 0.99 -12.91 34.18
C THR A 253 2.35 -12.24 34.29
N GLU A 254 2.42 -10.92 34.37
CA GLU A 254 3.67 -10.17 34.61
C GLU A 254 4.27 -10.56 35.95
N GLN A 255 3.48 -10.60 37.02
CA GLN A 255 3.94 -11.08 38.34
C GLN A 255 4.47 -12.53 38.28
N LYS A 256 3.87 -13.39 37.45
CA LYS A 256 4.39 -14.76 37.24
C LYS A 256 5.72 -14.74 36.49
N LEU A 257 5.87 -13.89 35.47
CA LEU A 257 7.12 -13.69 34.74
C LEU A 257 8.22 -13.16 35.66
N ASP A 258 7.94 -12.14 36.47
CA ASP A 258 8.91 -11.58 37.43
C ASP A 258 9.37 -12.62 38.45
N LYS A 259 8.45 -13.45 38.95
CA LYS A 259 8.79 -14.57 39.85
C LYS A 259 9.72 -15.57 39.17
N LEU A 260 9.45 -15.92 37.91
CA LEU A 260 10.31 -16.84 37.15
C LEU A 260 11.68 -16.23 36.85
N VAL A 261 11.74 -14.96 36.46
CA VAL A 261 12.98 -14.22 36.22
C VAL A 261 13.81 -14.14 37.50
N ASN A 262 13.20 -13.80 38.63
CA ASN A 262 13.87 -13.77 39.93
C ASN A 262 14.36 -15.16 40.38
N ALA A 263 13.57 -16.22 40.16
CA ALA A 263 14.00 -17.59 40.44
C ALA A 263 15.22 -17.98 39.59
N PHE A 264 15.23 -17.63 38.31
CA PHE A 264 16.36 -17.88 37.42
C PHE A 264 17.62 -17.08 37.81
N TRP A 265 17.47 -15.80 38.17
CA TRP A 265 18.58 -14.98 38.67
C TRP A 265 19.18 -15.52 39.97
N THR A 266 18.36 -15.97 40.91
CA THR A 266 18.86 -16.55 42.17
C THR A 266 19.62 -17.86 41.96
N GLU A 267 19.20 -18.68 40.98
CA GLU A 267 19.93 -19.88 40.59
C GLU A 267 21.27 -19.57 39.91
N LEU A 268 21.31 -18.56 39.03
CA LEU A 268 22.56 -18.07 38.41
C LEU A 268 23.54 -17.49 39.44
N LEU A 269 23.04 -16.72 40.41
CA LEU A 269 23.85 -16.19 41.51
C LEU A 269 24.40 -17.30 42.41
N ARG A 270 23.62 -18.37 42.66
CA ARG A 270 24.11 -19.58 43.35
C ARG A 270 25.21 -20.28 42.56
N LYS A 271 25.04 -20.50 41.26
CA LYS A 271 26.06 -21.16 40.42
C LYS A 271 27.36 -20.36 40.35
N THR A 272 27.28 -19.04 40.19
CA THR A 272 28.46 -18.16 40.12
C THR A 272 29.19 -17.99 41.46
N SER A 273 28.47 -17.95 42.58
CA SER A 273 29.08 -17.94 43.92
C SER A 273 29.79 -19.25 44.29
N ILE A 274 29.23 -20.40 43.88
CA ILE A 274 29.89 -21.70 44.02
C ILE A 274 31.17 -21.77 43.17
N LEU A 275 31.15 -21.23 41.95
CA LEU A 275 32.33 -21.16 41.08
C LEU A 275 33.43 -20.25 41.66
N LYS A 276 33.08 -19.08 42.22
CA LYS A 276 34.06 -18.20 42.88
C LYS A 276 34.69 -18.85 44.13
N ARG A 277 33.93 -19.64 44.89
CA ARG A 277 34.46 -20.39 46.06
C ARG A 277 35.35 -21.57 45.69
N LYS A 278 35.30 -22.08 44.45
CA LYS A 278 36.18 -23.15 43.95
C LYS A 278 37.46 -22.64 43.29
N MET A 279 37.56 -21.33 43.02
CA MET A 279 38.74 -20.70 42.41
C MET A 279 39.68 -20.02 43.42
N ASN A 280 39.30 -19.98 44.70
CA ASN A 280 40.17 -19.64 45.83
C ASN A 280 40.47 -20.90 46.62
#